data_AF-A0A951QDE0-F1
#
_entry.id   AF-A0A951QDE0-F1
#
_cell.length_a   1.000
_cell.length_b   1.000
_cell.length_c   1.000
_cell.angle_alpha   90.00
_cell.angle_beta   90.00
_cell.angle_gamma   90.00
#
_symmetry.space_group_name_H-M   'P 1'
#
loop_
_entity.id
_entity.type
_entity.pdbx_description
1 polymer ?
#
loop_
_entity_poly.entity_id
_entity_poly.type
_entity_poly.pdbx_seq_one_letter_code
_entity_poly.pdbx_strand_id
1 'polypeptide(L)'
;MNSKRERRLQDSESPIELLRIQRTKLSQNEFAIHCDIPPRTYQRWIAGKTEAKLSPRQWKALMQILNLTADEIPDDFGAIEQDPAS
;
A
#
# COMPACT_ATOMS: atom_id res chain seq x y z
N MET A 1 1.77 -6.27 25.48
CA MET A 1 0.78 -5.73 24.52
C MET A 1 1.50 -5.39 23.22
N ASN A 2 0.84 -5.61 22.07
CA ASN A 2 1.23 -5.27 20.67
C ASN A 2 1.83 -6.31 19.67
N SER A 3 1.65 -7.61 19.88
CA SER A 3 2.05 -8.66 18.90
C SER A 3 1.21 -8.76 17.59
N LYS A 4 0.32 -7.79 17.33
CA LYS A 4 -0.47 -7.71 16.07
C LYS A 4 0.11 -6.71 15.08
N ARG A 5 0.85 -5.68 15.54
CA ARG A 5 1.49 -4.70 14.65
C ARG A 5 2.80 -5.23 14.07
N GLU A 6 3.58 -5.95 14.89
CA GLU A 6 4.86 -6.55 14.49
C GLU A 6 4.68 -7.62 13.40
N ARG A 7 3.68 -8.52 13.53
CA ARG A 7 3.36 -9.49 12.48
C ARG A 7 2.92 -8.86 11.16
N ARG A 8 2.21 -7.73 11.20
CA ARG A 8 1.77 -7.01 9.98
C ARG A 8 2.91 -6.31 9.24
N LEU A 9 3.97 -5.93 9.96
CA LEU A 9 5.17 -5.34 9.35
C LEU A 9 6.09 -6.42 8.76
N GLN A 10 6.09 -7.63 9.32
CA GLN A 10 6.89 -8.75 8.81
C GLN A 10 6.28 -9.45 7.58
N ASP A 11 4.96 -9.41 7.39
CA ASP A 11 4.28 -10.10 6.27
C ASP A 11 3.97 -9.21 5.05
N SER A 12 4.25 -7.90 5.11
CA SER A 12 3.91 -6.95 4.03
C SER A 12 5.14 -6.21 3.54
N GLU A 13 5.90 -6.86 2.65
CA GLU A 13 6.99 -6.25 1.86
C GLU A 13 6.47 -5.29 0.78
N SER A 14 5.20 -4.89 0.84
CA SER A 14 4.55 -4.00 -0.11
C SER A 14 4.87 -2.53 0.23
N PRO A 15 5.54 -1.78 -0.67
CA PRO A 15 5.91 -0.39 -0.41
C PRO A 15 4.71 0.52 -0.09
N ILE A 16 3.57 0.33 -0.78
CA ILE A 16 2.38 1.14 -0.54
C ILE A 16 1.72 0.82 0.81
N GLU A 17 1.75 -0.45 1.23
CA GLU A 17 1.19 -0.85 2.52
C GLU A 17 2.02 -0.32 3.69
N LEU A 18 3.36 -0.29 3.53
CA LEU A 18 4.25 0.35 4.49
C LEU A 18 3.94 1.84 4.63
N LEU A 19 3.76 2.55 3.51
CA LEU A 19 3.37 3.97 3.52
C LEU A 19 2.02 4.18 4.21
N ARG A 20 1.02 3.33 3.95
CA ARG A 20 -0.28 3.39 4.62
C ARG A 20 -0.13 3.27 6.15
N ILE A 21 0.66 2.29 6.61
CA ILE A 21 0.90 2.04 8.04
C ILE A 21 1.64 3.22 8.70
N GLN A 22 2.63 3.79 8.01
CA GLN A 22 3.48 4.85 8.54
C GLN A 22 2.79 6.22 8.55
N ARG A 23 2.00 6.52 7.52
CA ARG A 23 1.42 7.85 7.30
C ARG A 23 -0.02 7.99 7.80
N THR A 24 -0.70 6.86 8.07
CA THR A 24 -2.13 6.88 8.42
C THR A 24 -2.47 5.93 9.57
N LYS A 25 -3.66 6.10 10.16
CA LYS A 25 -4.26 5.14 11.11
C LYS A 25 -5.38 4.30 10.48
N LEU A 26 -5.60 4.44 9.16
CA LEU A 26 -6.69 3.79 8.44
C LEU A 26 -6.43 2.30 8.33
N SER A 27 -7.46 1.47 8.36
CA SER A 27 -7.37 0.08 7.90
C SER A 27 -7.15 0.03 6.37
N GLN A 28 -6.78 -1.14 5.82
CA GLN A 28 -6.65 -1.32 4.37
C GLN A 28 -7.97 -1.00 3.64
N ASN A 29 -9.11 -1.41 4.22
CA ASN A 29 -10.42 -1.17 3.65
C ASN A 29 -10.77 0.33 3.62
N GLU A 30 -10.59 1.02 4.76
CA GLU A 30 -10.82 2.46 4.84
C GLU A 30 -9.89 3.23 3.90
N PHE A 31 -8.61 2.90 3.89
CA PHE A 31 -7.62 3.54 3.00
C PHE A 31 -8.02 3.39 1.53
N ALA A 32 -8.36 2.17 1.10
CA ALA A 32 -8.79 1.92 -0.27
C ALA A 32 -10.04 2.73 -0.63
N ILE A 33 -11.07 2.74 0.24
CA ILE A 33 -12.29 3.52 0.04
C ILE A 33 -11.97 5.02 -0.06
N HIS A 34 -11.14 5.56 0.83
CA HIS A 34 -10.74 6.97 0.78
C HIS A 34 -9.97 7.34 -0.50
N CYS A 35 -9.22 6.39 -1.07
CA CYS A 35 -8.54 6.56 -2.35
C CYS A 35 -9.44 6.28 -3.58
N ASP A 36 -10.72 5.97 -3.38
CA ASP A 36 -11.66 5.55 -4.43
C ASP A 36 -11.20 4.25 -5.16
N ILE A 37 -10.60 3.33 -4.42
CA ILE A 37 -10.10 2.03 -4.89
C ILE A 37 -10.95 0.92 -4.27
N PRO A 38 -11.43 -0.07 -5.05
CA PRO A 38 -12.08 -1.24 -4.48
C PRO A 38 -11.13 -1.98 -3.51
N PRO A 39 -11.56 -2.31 -2.28
CA PRO A 39 -10.69 -2.92 -1.28
C PRO A 39 -9.98 -4.20 -1.75
N ARG A 40 -10.69 -5.02 -2.54
CA ARG A 40 -10.13 -6.22 -3.15
C ARG A 40 -9.03 -5.93 -4.16
N THR A 41 -9.11 -4.80 -4.88
CA THR A 41 -8.07 -4.36 -5.82
C THR A 41 -6.81 -3.97 -5.04
N TYR A 42 -6.95 -3.17 -3.99
CA TYR A 42 -5.84 -2.81 -3.12
C TYR A 42 -5.15 -4.05 -2.51
N GLN A 43 -5.92 -5.02 -2.02
CA GLN A 43 -5.38 -6.29 -1.52
C GLN A 43 -4.61 -7.08 -2.58
N ARG A 44 -5.04 -7.05 -3.85
CA ARG A 44 -4.30 -7.71 -4.94
C ARG A 44 -3.00 -6.97 -5.28
N TRP A 45 -2.97 -5.64 -5.16
CA TRP A 45 -1.75 -4.86 -5.33
C TRP A 45 -0.71 -5.25 -4.29
N ILE A 46 -1.04 -5.15 -3.00
CA ILE A 46 -0.09 -5.44 -1.92
C ILE A 46 0.39 -6.91 -1.92
N ALA A 47 -0.39 -7.83 -2.51
CA ALA A 47 -0.03 -9.23 -2.68
C ALA A 47 0.72 -9.53 -4.00
N GLY A 48 1.07 -8.51 -4.79
CA GLY A 48 1.77 -8.65 -6.07
C GLY A 48 0.96 -9.38 -7.16
N LYS A 49 -0.36 -9.52 -7.00
CA LYS A 49 -1.21 -10.28 -7.93
C LYS A 49 -1.63 -9.49 -9.16
N THR A 50 -1.51 -8.17 -9.11
CA THR A 50 -1.82 -7.25 -10.21
C THR A 50 -1.03 -5.98 -10.04
N GLU A 51 -0.51 -5.45 -11.15
CA GLU A 51 0.05 -4.10 -11.24
C GLU A 51 -0.98 -3.03 -10.84
N ALA A 52 -0.51 -2.00 -10.14
CA ALA A 52 -1.34 -0.88 -9.75
C ALA A 52 -1.72 -0.02 -10.95
N LYS A 53 -3.02 0.23 -11.11
CA LYS A 53 -3.55 1.12 -12.15
C LYS A 53 -4.51 2.10 -11.51
N LEU A 54 -4.11 3.36 -11.49
CA LEU A 54 -4.84 4.46 -10.88
C LEU A 54 -5.28 5.45 -11.96
N SER A 55 -6.52 5.91 -11.88
CA SER A 55 -6.93 7.13 -12.57
C SER A 55 -6.25 8.35 -11.93
N PRO A 56 -6.16 9.49 -12.62
CA PRO A 56 -5.60 10.72 -12.04
C PRO A 56 -6.30 11.17 -10.74
N ARG A 57 -7.60 10.87 -10.59
CA ARG A 57 -8.36 11.16 -9.36
C ARG A 57 -7.88 10.29 -8.20
N GLN A 58 -7.78 8.99 -8.42
CA GLN A 58 -7.32 8.04 -7.39
C GLN A 58 -5.86 8.31 -7.01
N TRP A 59 -5.02 8.64 -7.99
CA TRP A 59 -3.63 9.05 -7.76
C TRP A 59 -3.55 10.27 -6.84
N LYS A 60 -4.30 11.34 -7.14
CA LYS A 60 -4.33 12.54 -6.29
C LYS A 60 -4.86 12.24 -4.89
N ALA A 61 -5.90 11.43 -4.76
CA ALA A 61 -6.43 11.04 -3.46
C ALA A 61 -5.39 10.29 -2.63
N LEU A 62 -4.70 9.32 -3.24
CA LEU A 62 -3.62 8.56 -2.61
C LEU A 62 -2.50 9.50 -2.11
N MET A 63 -2.02 10.40 -2.96
CA MET A 63 -0.99 11.38 -2.59
C MET A 63 -1.42 12.27 -1.42
N GLN A 64 -2.67 12.74 -1.43
CA GLN A 64 -3.22 13.58 -0.36
C GLN A 64 -3.33 12.82 0.97
N ILE A 65 -3.85 11.59 0.95
CA ILE A 65 -4.05 10.78 2.14
C ILE A 65 -2.73 10.35 2.77
N LEU A 66 -1.74 10.00 1.94
CA LEU A 66 -0.41 9.60 2.42
C LEU A 66 0.52 10.78 2.68
N ASN A 67 0.08 12.00 2.33
CA ASN A 67 0.87 13.22 2.39
C ASN A 67 2.23 13.03 1.69
N LEU A 68 2.17 12.63 0.41
CA LEU A 68 3.33 12.35 -0.44
C LEU A 68 3.50 13.40 -1.53
N THR A 69 4.74 13.64 -1.88
CA THR A 69 5.15 14.25 -3.15
C THR A 69 5.35 13.16 -4.22
N ALA A 70 5.43 13.55 -5.50
CA ALA A 70 5.51 12.59 -6.60
C ALA A 70 6.76 11.70 -6.52
N ASP A 71 7.88 12.25 -6.05
CA ASP A 71 9.17 11.56 -5.96
C ASP A 71 9.24 10.53 -4.82
N GLU A 72 8.29 10.56 -3.88
CA GLU A 72 8.21 9.60 -2.76
C GLU A 72 7.34 8.38 -3.08
N ILE A 73 6.67 8.37 -4.23
CA ILE A 73 5.74 7.30 -4.58
C ILE A 73 6.56 6.12 -5.11
N PRO A 74 6.35 4.91 -4.58
CA PRO A 74 7.09 3.75 -5.05
C PRO A 74 6.68 3.39 -6.48
N ASP A 75 7.67 2.90 -7.25
CA ASP A 75 7.46 2.45 -8.63
C ASP A 75 6.55 1.20 -8.70
N ASP A 76 6.55 0.37 -7.64
CA ASP A 76 5.66 -0.79 -7.50
C ASP A 76 4.98 -0.81 -6.13
N PHE A 77 3.76 -1.33 -6.11
CA PHE A 77 2.91 -1.42 -4.92
C PHE A 77 2.88 -2.83 -4.32
N GLY A 78 3.32 -3.85 -5.05
CA GLY A 78 3.38 -5.24 -4.60
C GLY A 78 4.55 -5.54 -3.69
N ALA A 79 4.53 -6.74 -3.09
CA ALA A 79 5.66 -7.26 -2.35
C ALA A 79 6.89 -7.31 -3.27
N ILE A 80 8.02 -6.81 -2.79
CA ILE A 80 9.30 -6.98 -3.48
C ILE A 80 9.60 -8.49 -3.44
N GLU A 81 9.65 -9.15 -4.60
CA GLU A 81 10.10 -10.55 -4.64
C GLU A 81 11.52 -10.59 -4.07
N GLN A 82 11.68 -11.18 -2.89
CA GLN A 82 12.98 -11.61 -2.39
C GLN A 82 13.51 -12.63 -3.40
N ASP A 83 14.53 -12.26 -4.16
CA ASP A 83 15.24 -13.16 -5.07
C ASP A 83 15.62 -14.44 -4.30
N PRO A 84 15.21 -15.65 -4.71
CA PRO A 84 15.43 -16.89 -3.95
C PRO A 84 16.90 -17.35 -3.90
N ALA A 85 17.87 -16.42 -3.97
CA ALA A 85 19.30 -16.67 -4.04
C ALA A 85 20.12 -15.91 -2.98
N SER A 86 19.56 -15.63 -1.80
CA SER A 86 20.32 -15.19 -0.61
C SER A 86 20.45 -16.31 0.43
#